data_AF-A0A9W7ZF78-F1
#
_entry.id   AF-A0A9W7ZF78-F1
#
_cell.length_a   1.000
_cell.length_b   1.000
_cell.length_c   1.000
_cell.angle_alpha   90.00
_cell.angle_beta   90.00
_cell.angle_gamma   90.00
#
_symmetry.space_group_name_H-M   'P 1'
#
loop_
_entity.id
_entity.type
_entity.pdbx_description
1 polymer ?
#
loop_
_entity_poly.entity_id
_entity_poly.type
_entity_poly.pdbx_seq_one_letter_code
_entity_poly.pdbx_strand_id
1 'polypeptide(L)'
;MYVFPAIGLGASLCKPEWITDTMIYAVSKALANSLNEQEKARGELYPRIERIRDVAARLTAAFITQAVREGQVRDKHWEEIVATNMPDMINKKAVTGLFTKRVLGEVKTLMWAPASSVEQYIVEAMTYENPDDI
;
A
#
# COMPACT_ATOMS: atom_id res chain seq x y z
N MET A 1 12.68 5.14 6.51
CA MET A 1 11.83 5.91 5.58
C MET A 1 11.12 5.05 4.53
N TYR A 2 11.75 4.09 3.85
CA TYR A 2 11.07 3.26 2.83
C TYR A 2 9.98 2.32 3.37
N VAL A 3 10.21 1.75 4.56
CA VAL A 3 9.40 0.64 5.09
C VAL A 3 8.18 1.14 5.88
N PHE A 4 8.38 2.04 6.84
CA PHE A 4 7.30 2.47 7.74
C PHE A 4 6.07 3.08 7.04
N PRO A 5 6.19 3.99 6.05
CA PRO A 5 5.03 4.52 5.33
C PRO A 5 4.25 3.45 4.58
N ALA A 6 4.93 2.46 4.01
CA ALA A 6 4.27 1.36 3.30
C ALA A 6 3.54 0.42 4.26
N ILE A 7 4.14 0.11 5.41
CA ILE A 7 3.49 -0.67 6.48
C ILE A 7 2.29 0.09 7.04
N GLY A 8 2.44 1.39 7.34
CA GLY A 8 1.36 2.21 7.87
C GLY A 8 0.17 2.32 6.91
N LEU A 9 0.43 2.56 5.62
CA LEU A 9 -0.62 2.54 4.60
C LEU A 9 -1.26 1.16 4.49
N GLY A 10 -0.47 0.09 4.40
CA GLY A 10 -0.98 -1.28 4.30
C GLY A 10 -1.85 -1.67 5.48
N ALA A 11 -1.40 -1.38 6.71
CA ALA A 11 -2.14 -1.64 7.94
C ALA A 11 -3.44 -0.84 8.02
N SER A 12 -3.44 0.42 7.56
CA SER A 12 -4.65 1.24 7.47
C SER A 12 -5.67 0.67 6.47
N LEU A 13 -5.18 0.17 5.33
CA LEU A 13 -6.02 -0.33 4.25
C LEU A 13 -6.61 -1.72 4.53
N CYS A 14 -5.80 -2.71 4.92
CA CYS A 14 -6.26 -4.09 5.12
C CYS A 14 -6.61 -4.44 6.58
N LYS A 15 -6.37 -3.51 7.51
CA LYS A 15 -6.76 -3.59 8.93
C LYS A 15 -6.36 -4.92 9.59
N PRO A 16 -5.09 -5.33 9.52
CA PRO A 16 -4.70 -6.60 10.09
C PRO A 16 -4.94 -6.63 11.61
N GLU A 17 -5.08 -7.81 12.21
CA GLU A 17 -5.19 -7.93 13.66
C GLU A 17 -3.85 -7.59 14.36
N TRP A 18 -2.75 -8.13 13.83
CA TRP A 18 -1.39 -7.76 14.19
C TRP A 18 -0.46 -7.79 12.98
N ILE A 19 0.66 -7.07 13.08
CA ILE A 19 1.70 -7.06 12.04
C ILE A 19 2.70 -8.19 12.36
N THR A 20 2.85 -9.14 11.45
CA THR A 20 3.76 -10.28 11.60
C THR A 20 5.15 -9.99 11.02
N ASP A 21 6.17 -10.72 11.50
CA ASP A 21 7.53 -10.62 10.96
C ASP A 21 7.59 -10.95 9.46
N THR A 22 6.74 -11.86 9.00
CA THR A 22 6.63 -12.27 7.60
C THR A 22 6.06 -11.15 6.72
N MET A 23 5.12 -10.34 7.21
CA MET A 23 4.69 -9.10 6.52
C MET A 23 5.84 -8.10 6.39
N ILE A 24 6.62 -7.89 7.46
CA ILE A 24 7.79 -6.99 7.43
C ILE A 24 8.83 -7.52 6.43
N TYR A 25 9.11 -8.82 6.47
CA TYR A 25 10.05 -9.47 5.57
C TYR A 25 9.60 -9.42 4.10
N ALA A 26 8.29 -9.51 3.84
CA ALA A 26 7.73 -9.31 2.50
C ALA A 26 8.00 -7.89 1.97
N VAL A 27 7.84 -6.87 2.82
CA VAL A 27 8.17 -5.48 2.49
C VAL A 27 9.66 -5.32 2.21
N SER A 28 10.53 -5.92 3.03
CA SER A 28 11.99 -5.89 2.81
C SER A 28 12.39 -6.55 1.49
N LYS A 29 11.80 -7.70 1.14
CA LYS A 29 12.01 -8.35 -0.16
C LYS A 29 11.54 -7.48 -1.31
N ALA A 30 10.34 -6.89 -1.20
CA ALA A 30 9.81 -6.01 -2.23
C ALA A 30 10.70 -4.77 -2.44
N LEU A 31 11.28 -4.23 -1.37
CA LEU A 31 12.24 -3.12 -1.43
C LEU A 31 13.53 -3.51 -2.15
N ALA A 32 14.14 -4.64 -1.79
CA ALA A 32 15.33 -5.15 -2.48
C ALA A 32 15.07 -5.40 -3.98
N ASN A 33 13.86 -5.83 -4.33
CA ASN A 33 13.45 -6.08 -5.72
C ASN A 33 12.94 -4.82 -6.45
N SER A 34 12.91 -3.65 -5.81
CA SER A 34 12.39 -2.41 -6.39
C SER A 34 13.44 -1.56 -7.12
N LEU A 35 14.72 -1.96 -7.06
CA LEU A 35 15.79 -1.29 -7.78
C LEU A 35 15.60 -1.42 -9.29
N ASN A 36 15.80 -0.32 -10.00
CA ASN A 36 15.83 -0.31 -11.46
C ASN A 36 17.25 -0.65 -11.96
N GLU A 37 17.38 -0.91 -13.26
CA GLU A 37 18.65 -1.32 -13.86
C GLU A 37 19.74 -0.24 -13.73
N GLN A 38 19.38 1.05 -13.74
CA GLN A 38 20.37 2.12 -13.59
C GLN A 38 20.90 2.19 -12.14
N GLU A 39 20.04 1.99 -11.15
CA GLU A 39 20.41 1.94 -9.73
C GLU A 39 21.31 0.74 -9.44
N LYS A 40 20.94 -0.43 -9.99
CA LYS A 40 21.78 -1.65 -9.91
C LYS A 40 23.16 -1.42 -10.56
N ALA A 41 23.18 -0.83 -11.75
CA ALA A 41 24.43 -0.55 -12.47
C ALA A 41 25.35 0.43 -11.70
N ARG A 42 24.78 1.34 -10.90
CA ARG A 42 25.52 2.23 -10.01
C ARG A 42 25.93 1.59 -8.67
N GLY A 43 25.56 0.33 -8.43
CA GLY A 43 25.82 -0.34 -7.15
C GLY A 43 25.03 0.26 -5.98
N GLU A 44 23.89 0.91 -6.24
CA GLU A 44 23.06 1.47 -5.18
C GLU A 44 22.39 0.33 -4.39
N LEU A 45 22.27 0.50 -3.07
CA LEU A 45 21.62 -0.48 -2.19
C LEU A 45 20.10 -0.25 -2.05
N TYR A 46 19.65 0.97 -2.33
CA TYR A 46 18.25 1.37 -2.23
C TYR A 46 17.83 2.15 -3.48
N PRO A 47 16.53 2.13 -3.82
CA PRO A 47 16.01 3.00 -4.87
C PRO A 47 16.27 4.47 -4.56
N ARG A 48 16.43 5.27 -5.60
CA ARG A 48 16.54 6.72 -5.51
C ARG A 48 15.34 7.35 -4.79
N ILE A 49 15.59 8.37 -3.97
CA ILE A 49 14.58 8.96 -3.07
C ILE A 49 13.40 9.58 -3.82
N GLU A 50 13.64 10.08 -5.03
CA GLU A 50 12.65 10.65 -5.93
C GLU A 50 11.54 9.65 -6.29
N ARG A 51 11.84 8.35 -6.18
CA ARG A 51 10.90 7.26 -6.45
C ARG A 51 10.17 6.76 -5.20
N ILE A 52 10.39 7.37 -4.03
CA ILE A 52 9.89 6.86 -2.74
C ILE A 52 8.39 6.58 -2.74
N ARG A 53 7.57 7.39 -3.41
CA ARG A 53 6.12 7.21 -3.48
C ARG A 53 5.72 5.99 -4.31
N ASP A 54 6.32 5.81 -5.49
CA ASP A 54 6.06 4.63 -6.33
C ASP A 54 6.56 3.35 -5.65
N VAL A 55 7.73 3.42 -5.01
CA VAL A 55 8.28 2.32 -4.22
C VAL A 55 7.36 2.00 -3.06
N ALA A 56 6.90 2.99 -2.28
CA ALA A 56 5.97 2.77 -1.18
C ALA A 56 4.67 2.07 -1.62
N ALA A 57 4.13 2.39 -2.80
CA ALA A 57 2.96 1.69 -3.34
C ALA A 57 3.23 0.19 -3.56
N ARG A 58 4.39 -0.16 -4.14
CA ARG A 58 4.82 -1.55 -4.38
C ARG A 58 5.01 -2.31 -3.07
N LEU A 59 5.65 -1.69 -2.09
CA LEU A 59 5.89 -2.26 -0.77
C LEU A 59 4.56 -2.49 -0.03
N THR A 60 3.63 -1.54 -0.13
CA THR A 60 2.28 -1.66 0.45
C THR A 60 1.52 -2.83 -0.18
N ALA A 61 1.60 -2.99 -1.51
CA ALA A 61 0.97 -4.11 -2.20
C ALA A 61 1.54 -5.47 -1.75
N ALA A 62 2.86 -5.56 -1.54
CA ALA A 62 3.50 -6.75 -1.00
C ALA A 62 3.04 -7.05 0.44
N PHE A 63 2.95 -6.02 1.29
CA PHE A 63 2.45 -6.14 2.66
C PHE A 63 1.03 -6.71 2.70
N ILE A 64 0.10 -6.11 1.94
CA ILE A 64 -1.31 -6.55 1.92
C ILE A 64 -1.42 -7.98 1.39
N THR A 65 -0.68 -8.31 0.33
CA THR A 65 -0.67 -9.67 -0.24
C THR A 65 -0.22 -10.70 0.80
N GLN A 66 0.83 -10.40 1.56
CA GLN A 66 1.33 -11.28 2.60
C GLN A 66 0.33 -11.38 3.78
N ALA A 67 -0.32 -10.27 4.15
CA ALA A 67 -1.31 -10.25 5.21
C ALA A 67 -2.56 -11.09 4.87
N VAL A 68 -3.08 -10.99 3.65
CA VAL A 68 -4.23 -11.82 3.20
C VAL A 68 -3.86 -13.29 3.25
N ARG A 69 -2.68 -13.63 2.75
CA ARG A 69 -2.19 -15.01 2.71
C ARG A 69 -2.06 -15.63 4.10
N GLU A 70 -1.75 -14.83 5.11
CA GLU A 70 -1.68 -15.27 6.51
C GLU A 70 -3.03 -15.27 7.23
N GLY A 71 -4.12 -14.88 6.55
CA GLY A 71 -5.45 -14.77 7.14
C GLY A 71 -5.54 -13.70 8.22
N GLN A 72 -4.69 -12.67 8.14
CA GLN A 72 -4.60 -11.62 9.16
C GLN A 72 -5.48 -10.40 8.84
N VAL A 73 -6.01 -10.32 7.63
CA VAL A 73 -6.78 -9.18 7.11
C VAL A 73 -8.21 -9.21 7.65
N ARG A 74 -8.77 -8.04 7.96
CA ARG A 74 -10.18 -7.91 8.37
C ARG A 74 -11.04 -7.19 7.33
N ASP A 75 -10.42 -6.61 6.32
CA ASP A 75 -11.10 -5.91 5.25
C ASP A 75 -11.26 -6.84 4.03
N LYS A 76 -12.50 -7.33 3.82
CA LYS A 76 -12.83 -8.36 2.81
C LYS A 76 -12.48 -7.95 1.39
N HIS A 77 -12.50 -6.65 1.08
CA HIS A 77 -12.13 -6.14 -0.24
C HIS A 77 -10.73 -6.61 -0.65
N TRP A 78 -9.78 -6.55 0.30
CA TRP A 78 -8.40 -6.97 0.04
C TRP A 78 -8.26 -8.49 -0.03
N GLU A 79 -9.02 -9.23 0.78
CA GLU A 79 -9.08 -10.69 0.69
C GLU A 79 -9.53 -11.13 -0.70
N GLU A 80 -10.62 -10.57 -1.21
CA GLU A 80 -11.21 -10.90 -2.51
C GLU A 80 -10.28 -10.54 -3.67
N ILE A 81 -9.71 -9.33 -3.66
CA ILE A 81 -8.79 -8.89 -4.72
C ILE A 81 -7.54 -9.77 -4.74
N VAL A 82 -6.94 -10.08 -3.60
CA VAL A 82 -5.73 -10.91 -3.57
C VAL A 82 -6.07 -12.36 -3.95
N ALA A 83 -7.15 -12.94 -3.41
CA ALA A 83 -7.53 -14.32 -3.71
C ALA A 83 -7.82 -14.55 -5.20
N THR A 84 -8.51 -13.60 -5.85
CA THR A 84 -8.87 -13.70 -7.27
C THR A 84 -7.64 -13.57 -8.17
N ASN A 85 -6.67 -12.75 -7.80
CA ASN A 85 -5.50 -12.46 -8.65
C ASN A 85 -4.28 -13.34 -8.32
N MET A 86 -4.29 -14.07 -7.20
CA MET A 86 -3.17 -14.89 -6.72
C MET A 86 -3.63 -16.20 -6.05
N PRO A 87 -4.41 -17.06 -6.74
CA PRO A 87 -5.00 -18.27 -6.14
C PRO A 87 -3.94 -19.26 -5.63
N ASP A 88 -2.79 -19.37 -6.31
CA ASP A 88 -1.72 -20.31 -5.97
C ASP A 88 -0.90 -19.91 -4.73
N MET A 89 -1.11 -18.70 -4.18
CA MET A 89 -0.32 -18.20 -3.05
C MET A 89 -0.90 -18.54 -1.67
N ILE A 90 -2.16 -18.98 -1.60
CA ILE A 90 -2.83 -19.34 -0.34
C ILE A 90 -2.16 -20.56 0.32
N ASN A 91 -1.45 -21.41 -0.46
CA ASN A 91 -0.99 -22.72 0.00
C ASN A 91 0.54 -22.90 0.13
N LYS A 92 1.34 -21.84 -0.08
CA LYS A 92 2.79 -21.88 0.20
C LYS A 92 3.05 -21.26 1.57
N LYS A 93 4.07 -21.74 2.29
CA LYS A 93 4.57 -21.16 3.57
C LYS A 93 5.68 -20.11 3.39
N ALA A 94 6.27 -20.01 2.19
CA ALA A 94 7.44 -19.17 1.92
C ALA A 94 7.10 -17.68 1.68
N VAL A 95 7.66 -16.74 2.44
CA VAL A 95 7.47 -15.30 2.21
C VAL A 95 7.99 -14.90 0.83
N THR A 96 7.12 -14.30 0.00
CA THR A 96 7.41 -14.01 -1.41
C THR A 96 7.84 -12.57 -1.66
N GLY A 97 7.18 -11.59 -1.02
CA GLY A 97 7.33 -10.18 -1.40
C GLY A 97 6.77 -9.86 -2.79
N LEU A 98 5.89 -10.73 -3.30
CA LEU A 98 5.25 -10.61 -4.60
C LEU A 98 3.83 -10.03 -4.44
N PHE A 99 3.36 -9.37 -5.48
CA PHE A 99 2.03 -8.77 -5.57
C PHE A 99 1.63 -8.67 -7.06
N THR A 100 0.34 -8.49 -7.33
CA THR A 100 -0.15 -8.34 -8.71
C THR A 100 -0.31 -6.89 -9.12
N LYS A 101 -0.37 -6.65 -10.44
CA LYS A 101 -0.69 -5.32 -10.98
C LYS A 101 -2.04 -4.79 -10.49
N ARG A 102 -3.02 -5.68 -10.27
CA ARG A 102 -4.33 -5.31 -9.75
C ARG A 102 -4.24 -4.77 -8.32
N VAL A 103 -3.56 -5.50 -7.42
CA VAL A 103 -3.33 -5.06 -6.03
C VAL A 103 -2.55 -3.74 -6.01
N LEU A 104 -1.50 -3.61 -6.81
CA LEU A 104 -0.73 -2.36 -6.92
C LEU A 104 -1.59 -1.19 -7.42
N GLY A 105 -2.43 -1.42 -8.43
CA GLY A 105 -3.34 -0.41 -8.96
C GLY A 105 -4.29 0.10 -7.90
N GLU A 106 -4.90 -0.82 -7.14
CA GLU A 106 -5.82 -0.50 -6.04
C GLU A 106 -5.14 0.27 -4.91
N VAL A 107 -3.90 -0.10 -4.55
CA VAL A 107 -3.13 0.68 -3.58
C VAL A 107 -2.92 2.11 -4.08
N LYS A 108 -2.56 2.28 -5.35
CA LYS A 108 -2.28 3.60 -5.93
C LYS A 108 -3.50 4.51 -5.97
N THR A 109 -4.72 3.98 -6.17
CA THR A 109 -5.95 4.79 -6.15
C THR A 109 -6.28 5.31 -4.76
N LEU A 110 -5.83 4.61 -3.71
CA LEU A 110 -6.07 4.96 -2.31
C LEU A 110 -4.94 5.79 -1.68
N MET A 111 -3.83 6.02 -2.42
CA MET A 111 -2.77 6.91 -1.97
C MET A 111 -3.21 8.37 -2.09
N TRP A 112 -3.15 9.11 -0.99
CA TRP A 112 -3.40 10.55 -1.00
C TRP A 112 -2.47 11.26 -1.98
N ALA A 113 -3.03 12.09 -2.85
CA ALA A 113 -2.30 13.02 -3.71
C ALA A 113 -2.55 14.45 -3.22
N PRO A 114 -1.54 15.34 -3.23
CA PRO A 114 -1.75 16.74 -2.91
C PRO A 114 -2.72 17.35 -3.92
N ALA A 115 -3.55 18.27 -3.43
CA ALA A 115 -4.34 19.12 -4.30
C ALA A 115 -3.45 19.79 -5.36
N SER A 116 -3.97 19.90 -6.59
CA SER A 116 -3.27 20.60 -7.66
C SER A 116 -3.26 22.11 -7.47
N SER A 117 -4.11 22.65 -6.59
CA SER A 117 -4.18 24.07 -6.28
C SER A 117 -4.83 24.34 -4.91
N VAL A 118 -4.70 25.57 -4.40
CA VAL A 118 -5.21 25.96 -3.06
C VAL A 118 -6.74 26.01 -3.03
N GLU A 119 -7.35 26.30 -4.17
CA GLU A 119 -8.80 26.40 -4.36
C GLU A 119 -9.52 25.11 -3.99
N GLN A 120 -8.86 23.95 -4.12
CA GLN A 120 -9.43 22.65 -3.72
C GLN A 120 -9.59 22.50 -2.19
N TYR A 121 -8.99 23.39 -1.39
CA TYR A 121 -9.15 23.44 0.07
C TYR A 121 -10.11 24.54 0.54
N ILE A 122 -10.63 25.36 -0.38
CA ILE A 122 -11.61 26.40 -0.04
C ILE A 122 -12.99 25.74 -0.02
N VAL A 123 -13.57 25.64 1.17
CA VAL A 123 -14.97 25.25 1.34
C VAL A 123 -15.79 26.55 1.31
N GLU A 124 -16.70 26.72 0.36
CA GLU A 124 -17.69 27.80 0.45
C GLU A 124 -18.48 27.61 1.74
N ALA A 125 -18.67 28.68 2.51
CA ALA A 125 -19.38 28.61 3.77
C ALA A 125 -20.77 28.01 3.53
N MET A 126 -21.00 26.79 4.01
CA MET A 126 -22.34 26.23 4.11
C MET A 126 -23.17 27.25 4.89
N THR A 127 -24.18 27.82 4.23
CA THR A 127 -25.22 28.57 4.93
C THR A 127 -25.87 27.60 5.91
N TYR A 128 -25.52 27.74 7.18
CA TYR A 128 -26.19 27.03 8.26
C TYR A 128 -27.58 27.64 8.37
N GLU A 129 -28.56 27.08 7.67
CA GLU A 129 -29.96 27.40 7.93
C GLU A 129 -30.27 26.87 9.34
N ASN A 130 -30.49 27.80 10.27
CA ASN A 130 -30.85 27.49 11.63
C ASN A 130 -32.24 26.81 11.62
N PRO A 131 -32.39 25.58 12.16
CA PRO A 131 -33.67 24.88 12.17
C PRO A 131 -34.80 25.60 12.94
N ASP A 132 -34.48 26.65 13.69
CA ASP A 132 -35.42 27.43 14.51
C ASP A 132 -36.00 28.68 13.79
N ASP A 133 -35.70 28.91 12.51
CA ASP A 133 -36.23 30.05 11.72
C ASP A 133 -37.56 29.77 10.98
N ILE A 134 -38.39 28.84 11.47
CA ILE A 134 -39.78 28.60 10.97
C ILE A 134 -40.82 28.79 12.08
#